data_AF-A0A3N7C3Q1-F1
#
_entry.id   AF-A0A3N7C3Q1-F1
#
_cell.length_a   1.000
_cell.length_b   1.000
_cell.length_c   1.000
_cell.angle_alpha   90.00
_cell.angle_beta   90.00
_cell.angle_gamma   90.00
#
_symmetry.space_group_name_H-M   'P 1'
#
loop_
_entity.id
_entity.type
_entity.pdbx_description
1 polymer ?
#
loop_
_entity_poly.entity_id
_entity_poly.type
_entity_poly.pdbx_seq_one_letter_code
_entity_poly.pdbx_strand_id
1 'polypeptide(L)'
;MTASKLLSAVAVALLAVAGSAHAETYEGVHQLTSAASRADVAGQAVVAAHSANPYATGANAGPAQVFVSSTSRAAVRAEAVAAAHSENPYAEGASSGVAPLVASTVDRAAVRAAARAAAHGDALPL
;
A
#
# COMPACT_ATOMS: atom_id res chain seq x y z
N MET A 1 2.68 -7.90 -95.36
CA MET A 1 1.69 -7.37 -94.38
C MET A 1 1.04 -6.13 -94.95
N THR A 2 -0.26 -5.93 -94.76
CA THR A 2 -0.99 -4.72 -95.22
C THR A 2 -1.07 -3.67 -94.11
N ALA A 3 -1.17 -2.40 -94.49
CA ALA A 3 -1.21 -1.26 -93.56
C ALA A 3 -2.30 -1.40 -92.47
N SER A 4 -3.47 -1.96 -92.82
CA SER A 4 -4.56 -2.21 -91.87
C SER A 4 -4.19 -3.17 -90.75
N LYS A 5 -3.33 -4.17 -91.01
CA LYS A 5 -2.86 -5.11 -89.98
C LYS A 5 -1.91 -4.43 -89.00
N LEU A 6 -1.06 -3.53 -89.49
CA LEU A 6 -0.18 -2.72 -88.62
C LEU A 6 -1.01 -1.75 -87.78
N LEU A 7 -1.99 -1.05 -88.37
CA LEU A 7 -2.86 -0.14 -87.63
C LEU A 7 -3.67 -0.87 -86.55
N SER A 8 -4.20 -2.05 -86.85
CA SER A 8 -4.92 -2.86 -85.86
C SER A 8 -4.02 -3.33 -84.72
N ALA A 9 -2.80 -3.78 -85.02
CA ALA A 9 -1.85 -4.19 -83.99
C ALA A 9 -1.44 -3.01 -83.11
N VAL A 10 -1.22 -1.83 -83.70
CA VAL A 10 -0.92 -0.59 -82.97
C VAL A 10 -2.11 -0.16 -82.11
N ALA A 11 -3.34 -0.23 -82.63
CA ALA A 11 -4.53 0.13 -81.86
C ALA A 11 -4.74 -0.79 -80.65
N VAL A 12 -4.53 -2.09 -80.81
CA VAL A 12 -4.61 -3.06 -79.70
C VAL A 12 -3.48 -2.84 -78.69
N ALA A 13 -2.26 -2.57 -79.15
CA ALA A 13 -1.13 -2.26 -78.27
C ALA A 13 -1.35 -0.96 -77.48
N LEU A 14 -1.93 0.08 -78.10
CA LEU A 14 -2.25 1.34 -77.42
C LEU A 14 -3.39 1.17 -76.41
N LEU A 15 -4.42 0.38 -76.73
CA LEU A 15 -5.53 0.10 -75.81
C LEU A 15 -5.07 -0.71 -74.59
N ALA A 16 -4.12 -1.64 -74.79
CA ALA A 16 -3.51 -2.41 -73.70
C ALA A 16 -2.69 -1.52 -72.75
N VAL A 17 -1.97 -0.53 -73.27
CA VAL A 17 -1.18 0.42 -72.47
C VAL A 17 -2.06 1.46 -71.76
N ALA A 18 -3.18 1.87 -72.37
CA ALA A 18 -4.10 2.83 -71.76
C ALA A 18 -4.85 2.26 -70.53
N GLY A 19 -4.93 0.93 -70.39
CA GLY A 19 -5.59 0.27 -69.27
C GLY A 19 -4.73 0.05 -68.02
N SER A 20 -3.40 0.23 -68.10
CA SER A 20 -2.47 -0.18 -67.04
C SER A 20 -2.01 0.95 -66.11
N ALA A 21 -2.51 2.17 -66.26
CA ALA A 21 -2.24 3.25 -65.32
C ALA A 21 -3.16 3.14 -64.10
N HIS A 22 -2.98 2.09 -63.30
CA HIS A 22 -3.57 2.02 -61.96
C HIS A 22 -2.70 2.84 -61.02
N ALA A 23 -2.99 4.14 -60.92
CA ALA A 23 -2.47 4.94 -59.82
C ALA A 23 -2.98 4.32 -58.50
N GLU A 24 -2.10 4.14 -57.51
CA GLU A 24 -2.52 3.85 -56.14
C GLU A 24 -3.55 4.91 -55.76
N THR A 25 -4.80 4.48 -55.60
CA THR A 25 -5.87 5.41 -55.26
C THR A 25 -5.63 5.81 -53.82
N TYR A 26 -5.18 7.04 -53.61
CA TYR A 26 -5.08 7.61 -52.28
C TYR A 26 -6.49 7.79 -51.74
N GLU A 27 -6.91 6.88 -50.86
CA GLU A 27 -8.22 6.88 -50.17
C GLU A 27 -8.41 8.05 -49.19
N GLY A 28 -7.46 9.00 -49.16
CA GLY A 28 -7.45 10.07 -48.19
C GLY A 28 -7.03 9.59 -46.79
N VAL A 29 -7.07 10.51 -45.84
CA VAL A 29 -6.99 10.16 -44.42
C VAL A 29 -8.34 9.60 -44.01
N HIS A 30 -8.39 8.33 -43.63
CA HIS A 30 -9.60 7.75 -43.04
C HIS A 30 -9.98 8.54 -41.79
N GLN A 31 -11.19 9.10 -41.80
CA GLN A 31 -11.70 9.85 -40.66
C GLN A 31 -11.89 8.89 -39.49
N LEU A 32 -11.23 9.18 -38.36
CA LEU A 32 -11.51 8.50 -37.11
C LEU A 32 -12.94 8.84 -36.69
N THR A 33 -13.86 7.92 -36.93
CA THR A 33 -15.18 7.93 -36.33
C THR A 33 -15.03 7.38 -34.91
N SER A 34 -14.86 8.28 -33.94
CA SER A 34 -14.92 7.87 -32.54
C SER A 34 -16.36 7.49 -32.21
N ALA A 35 -16.56 6.25 -31.77
CA ALA A 35 -17.89 5.74 -31.42
C ALA A 35 -18.49 6.44 -30.17
N ALA A 36 -17.65 7.09 -29.36
CA ALA A 36 -18.06 7.75 -28.12
C ALA A 36 -17.94 9.28 -28.24
N SER A 37 -18.90 10.01 -27.66
CA SER A 37 -18.80 11.47 -27.59
C SER A 37 -17.74 11.89 -26.56
N ARG A 38 -17.23 13.13 -26.69
CA ARG A 38 -16.31 13.70 -25.69
C ARG A 38 -16.95 13.75 -24.29
N ALA A 39 -18.26 13.97 -24.20
CA ALA A 39 -18.97 13.98 -22.93
C ALA A 39 -18.99 12.59 -22.29
N ASP A 40 -19.21 11.55 -23.08
CA ASP A 40 -19.20 10.16 -22.59
C ASP A 40 -17.82 9.76 -22.07
N VAL A 41 -16.75 10.10 -22.81
CA VAL A 41 -15.38 9.85 -22.38
C VAL A 41 -15.04 10.61 -21.10
N ALA A 42 -15.48 11.87 -20.98
CA ALA A 42 -15.27 12.65 -19.76
C ALA A 42 -16.00 12.03 -18.56
N GLY A 43 -17.25 11.57 -18.75
CA GLY A 43 -18.00 10.86 -17.72
C GLY A 43 -17.30 9.56 -17.29
N GLN A 44 -16.86 8.75 -18.25
CA GLN A 44 -16.12 7.51 -17.98
C GLN A 44 -14.79 7.76 -17.27
N ALA A 45 -14.07 8.83 -17.63
CA ALA A 45 -12.81 9.19 -16.98
C ALA A 45 -13.01 9.56 -15.51
N VAL A 46 -14.07 10.29 -15.18
CA VAL A 46 -14.42 10.62 -13.78
C VAL A 46 -14.75 9.35 -13.00
N VAL A 47 -15.53 8.44 -13.57
CA VAL A 47 -15.86 7.16 -12.93
C VAL A 47 -14.60 6.34 -12.69
N ALA A 48 -13.73 6.21 -13.68
CA ALA A 48 -12.48 5.46 -13.57
C ALA A 48 -11.55 6.06 -12.50
N ALA A 49 -11.44 7.39 -12.44
CA ALA A 49 -10.60 8.07 -11.45
C ALA A 49 -11.06 7.87 -9.99
N HIS A 50 -12.35 7.67 -9.76
CA HIS A 50 -12.92 7.42 -8.43
C HIS A 50 -13.10 5.93 -8.11
N SER A 51 -12.88 5.05 -9.09
CA SER A 51 -13.01 3.60 -8.90
C SER A 51 -11.85 3.06 -8.08
N ALA A 52 -12.11 1.97 -7.34
CA ALA A 52 -11.06 1.27 -6.62
C ALA A 52 -9.99 0.76 -7.60
N ASN A 53 -8.72 1.03 -7.30
CA ASN A 53 -7.60 0.50 -8.08
C ASN A 53 -7.20 -0.88 -7.50
N PRO A 54 -7.47 -2.00 -8.22
CA PRO A 54 -7.17 -3.34 -7.73
C PRO A 54 -5.66 -3.65 -7.64
N TYR A 55 -4.81 -2.81 -8.22
CA TYR A 55 -3.36 -2.95 -8.22
C TYR A 55 -2.65 -1.94 -7.32
N ALA A 56 -3.41 -1.13 -6.55
CA ALA A 56 -2.81 -0.18 -5.65
C ALA A 56 -2.10 -0.88 -4.49
N THR A 57 -0.86 -0.49 -4.22
CA THR A 57 -0.03 -1.03 -3.14
C THR A 57 0.47 0.09 -2.23
N GLY A 58 0.91 -0.28 -1.03
CA GLY A 58 1.46 0.67 -0.05
C GLY A 58 0.45 1.76 0.33
N ALA A 59 0.89 3.02 0.31
CA ALA A 59 0.06 4.17 0.67
C ALA A 59 -1.16 4.37 -0.25
N ASN A 60 -1.12 3.81 -1.46
CA ASN A 60 -2.22 3.94 -2.42
C ASN A 60 -3.28 2.84 -2.27
N ALA A 61 -3.02 1.79 -1.47
CA ALA A 61 -3.91 0.62 -1.33
C ALA A 61 -5.23 0.91 -0.57
N GLY A 62 -5.48 2.17 -0.23
CA GLY A 62 -6.58 2.58 0.63
C GLY A 62 -6.23 2.42 2.12
N PRO A 63 -7.23 2.53 3.00
CA PRO A 63 -7.00 2.45 4.45
C PRO A 63 -6.42 1.09 4.84
N ALA A 64 -5.39 1.12 5.70
CA ALA A 64 -4.81 -0.09 6.24
C ALA A 64 -5.89 -0.91 6.97
N GLN A 65 -5.87 -2.23 6.76
CA GLN A 65 -6.70 -3.16 7.52
C GLN A 65 -6.44 -2.98 9.01
N VAL A 66 -7.49 -2.74 9.78
CA VAL A 66 -7.37 -2.61 11.23
C VAL A 66 -7.05 -4.00 11.79
N PHE A 67 -5.84 -4.16 12.32
CA PHE A 67 -5.49 -5.38 13.03
C PHE A 67 -6.19 -5.40 14.38
N VAL A 68 -7.28 -6.16 14.48
CA VAL A 68 -7.96 -6.42 15.75
C VAL A 68 -7.25 -7.60 16.41
N SER A 69 -6.48 -7.34 17.47
CA SER A 69 -5.90 -8.41 18.28
C SER A 69 -7.02 -9.24 18.91
N SER A 70 -6.88 -10.57 18.88
CA SER A 70 -7.76 -11.50 19.61
C SER A 70 -7.55 -11.44 21.12
N THR A 71 -6.45 -10.84 21.59
CA THR A 71 -6.10 -10.74 23.00
C THR A 71 -6.40 -9.34 23.53
N SER A 72 -7.06 -9.25 24.69
CA SER A 72 -7.31 -7.98 25.34
C SER A 72 -6.01 -7.33 25.83
N ARG A 73 -5.96 -5.99 25.83
CA ARG A 73 -4.83 -5.23 26.39
C ARG A 73 -4.53 -5.59 27.84
N ALA A 74 -5.57 -5.91 28.62
CA ALA A 74 -5.41 -6.30 30.02
C ALA A 74 -4.68 -7.65 30.14
N ALA A 75 -5.02 -8.62 29.29
CA ALA A 75 -4.35 -9.92 29.26
C ALA A 75 -2.86 -9.78 28.88
N VAL A 76 -2.54 -8.98 27.84
CA VAL A 76 -1.14 -8.70 27.46
C VAL A 76 -0.35 -8.08 28.61
N ARG A 77 -0.96 -7.13 29.34
CA ARG A 77 -0.30 -6.51 30.51
C ARG A 77 -0.07 -7.51 31.63
N ALA A 78 -1.04 -8.37 31.92
CA ALA A 78 -0.90 -9.38 32.96
C ALA A 78 0.23 -10.37 32.63
N GLU A 79 0.30 -10.83 31.37
CA GLU A 79 1.35 -11.71 30.88
C GLU A 79 2.74 -11.06 30.94
N ALA A 80 2.85 -9.80 30.51
CA ALA A 80 4.10 -9.05 30.57
C ALA A 80 4.60 -8.88 32.02
N VAL A 81 3.70 -8.64 32.97
CA VAL A 81 4.05 -8.58 34.40
C VAL A 81 4.52 -9.93 34.90
N ALA A 82 3.84 -11.03 34.55
CA ALA A 82 4.25 -12.37 34.93
C ALA A 82 5.65 -12.71 34.39
N ALA A 83 5.91 -12.40 33.12
CA ALA A 83 7.22 -12.62 32.50
C ALA A 83 8.32 -11.79 33.15
N ALA A 84 8.05 -10.51 33.48
CA ALA A 84 9.02 -9.64 34.15
C ALA A 84 9.40 -10.12 35.57
N HIS A 85 8.51 -10.87 36.24
CA HIS A 85 8.78 -11.47 37.55
C HIS A 85 9.25 -12.92 37.47
N SER A 86 9.32 -13.51 36.27
CA SER A 86 9.83 -14.87 36.09
C SER A 86 11.35 -14.93 36.31
N GLU A 87 11.82 -16.11 36.66
CA GLU A 87 13.25 -16.38 36.86
C GLU A 87 14.01 -16.19 35.54
N ASN A 88 15.15 -15.50 35.59
CA ASN A 88 16.02 -15.29 34.44
C ASN A 88 16.88 -16.56 34.23
N PRO A 89 16.66 -17.33 33.14
CA PRO A 89 17.35 -18.61 32.94
C PRO A 89 18.86 -18.48 32.65
N TYR A 90 19.37 -17.26 32.48
CA TYR A 90 20.79 -16.99 32.22
C TYR A 90 21.48 -16.23 33.36
N ALA A 91 20.78 -15.95 34.46
CA ALA A 91 21.39 -15.25 35.58
C ALA A 91 21.99 -16.25 36.58
N GLU A 92 23.23 -16.00 36.99
CA GLU A 92 23.90 -16.78 38.02
C GLU A 92 23.83 -16.07 39.38
N GLY A 93 23.55 -16.84 40.44
CA GLY A 93 23.52 -16.36 41.82
C GLY A 93 22.38 -15.39 42.14
N ALA A 94 22.66 -14.36 42.95
CA ALA A 94 21.66 -13.43 43.51
C ALA A 94 20.92 -12.55 42.48
N SER A 95 21.23 -12.70 41.18
CA SER A 95 20.60 -11.98 40.08
C SER A 95 19.54 -12.80 39.31
N SER A 96 19.28 -14.06 39.71
CA SER A 96 18.34 -14.98 39.04
C SER A 96 16.88 -14.51 39.08
N GLY A 97 16.50 -13.72 40.09
CA GLY A 97 15.15 -13.18 40.22
C GLY A 97 15.11 -11.80 40.85
N VAL A 98 13.92 -11.21 40.93
CA VAL A 98 13.70 -10.00 41.73
C VAL A 98 14.03 -10.33 43.18
N ALA A 99 14.96 -9.58 43.77
CA ALA A 99 15.35 -9.77 45.16
C ALA A 99 14.08 -9.82 46.04
N PRO A 100 13.91 -10.85 46.90
CA PRO A 100 12.79 -10.90 47.80
C PRO A 100 12.75 -9.60 48.59
N LEU A 101 11.58 -8.97 48.66
CA LEU A 101 11.32 -7.97 49.68
C LEU A 101 11.50 -8.69 51.02
N VAL A 102 12.69 -8.59 51.61
CA VAL A 102 12.91 -8.94 53.00
C VAL A 102 11.93 -8.05 53.75
N ALA A 103 10.87 -8.66 54.28
CA ALA A 103 9.85 -7.94 55.01
C ALA A 103 10.57 -7.19 56.14
N SER A 104 10.68 -5.88 55.99
CA SER A 104 11.11 -5.03 57.10
C SER A 104 10.17 -5.34 58.25
N THR A 105 10.72 -5.65 59.42
CA THR A 105 9.93 -5.82 60.66
C THR A 105 9.31 -4.49 61.10
N VAL A 106 9.66 -3.38 60.43
CA VAL A 106 9.13 -2.06 60.68
C VAL A 106 7.86 -1.86 59.87
N ASP A 107 6.78 -1.52 60.57
CA ASP A 107 5.52 -1.16 59.94
C ASP A 107 5.70 -0.03 58.90
N ARG A 108 5.15 -0.24 57.70
CA ARG A 108 5.28 0.70 56.59
C ARG A 108 4.59 2.03 56.88
N ALA A 109 3.51 2.03 57.68
CA ALA A 109 2.87 3.27 58.07
C ALA A 109 3.77 4.07 59.04
N ALA A 110 4.43 3.40 59.98
CA ALA A 110 5.44 4.00 60.85
C ALA A 110 6.61 4.62 60.06
N VAL A 111 7.16 3.93 59.06
CA VAL A 111 8.22 4.49 58.19
C VAL A 111 7.76 5.76 57.48
N ARG A 112 6.52 5.76 56.94
CA ARG A 112 5.97 6.95 56.27
C ARG A 112 5.67 8.09 57.23
N ALA A 113 5.30 7.79 58.48
CA ALA A 113 5.12 8.81 59.51
C ALA A 113 6.46 9.43 59.90
N ALA A 114 7.49 8.61 60.15
CA ALA A 114 8.85 9.08 60.44
C ALA A 114 9.45 9.91 59.31
N ALA A 115 9.28 9.48 58.05
CA ALA A 115 9.74 10.25 56.89
C ALA A 115 9.06 11.61 56.77
N ARG A 116 7.77 11.70 57.11
CA ARG A 116 7.04 12.98 57.12
C ARG A 116 7.48 13.88 58.26
N ALA A 117 7.67 13.33 59.47
CA ALA A 117 8.18 14.07 60.62
C ALA A 117 9.58 14.65 60.33
N ALA A 118 10.48 13.84 59.77
CA ALA A 118 11.81 14.28 59.35
C ALA A 118 11.76 15.38 58.27
N ALA A 119 10.84 15.27 57.30
CA ALA A 119 10.64 16.31 56.28
C ALA A 119 10.09 17.63 56.85
N HIS A 120 9.37 17.57 57.98
CA HIS A 120 8.89 18.74 58.71
C HIS A 120 9.90 19.30 59.73
N GLY A 121 11.07 18.68 59.86
CA GLY A 121 12.16 19.16 60.72
C GLY A 121 12.11 18.64 62.17
N ASP A 122 11.20 17.71 62.49
CA ASP A 122 11.18 17.06 63.80
C ASP A 122 12.33 16.05 63.87
N ALA A 123 13.26 16.25 64.82
CA ALA A 123 14.34 15.31 65.07
C ALA A 123 13.74 13.99 65.59
N LEU A 124 14.00 12.89 64.88
CA LEU A 124 13.61 11.56 65.33
C LEU A 124 14.36 11.23 66.64
N PRO A 125 13.69 10.71 67.68
CA PRO A 125 14.38 10.23 68.87
C PRO A 125 15.29 9.06 68.47
N LEU A 126 16.59 9.23 68.69
CA LEU A 126 17.62 8.21 68.52
C LEU A 126 17.52 7.18 69.65
#